data_AF-A0A9E0Z7Y1-F1
#
_entry.id   AF-A0A9E0Z7Y1-F1
#
_cell.length_a   1.000
_cell.length_b   1.000
_cell.length_c   1.000
_cell.angle_alpha   90.00
_cell.angle_beta   90.00
_cell.angle_gamma   90.00
#
_symmetry.space_group_name_H-M   'P 1'
#
loop_
_entity.id
_entity.type
_entity.pdbx_description
1 polymer ?
#
loop_
_entity_poly.entity_id
_entity_poly.type
_entity_poly.pdbx_seq_one_letter_code
_entity_poly.pdbx_strand_id
1 'polypeptide(L)' 'MKRLEIVSMIKVNGKWENQDEMNPEEVAKIIEDKFDQTMKTLHFERKKIA' A
#
# COMPACT_ATOMS: atom_id res chain seq x y z
N MET A 1 -17.50 -19.85 18.06
CA MET A 1 -16.94 -18.48 18.09
C MET A 1 -16.36 -18.18 16.71
N LYS A 2 -16.80 -17.09 16.06
CA LYS A 2 -16.14 -16.63 14.83
C LYS A 2 -14.83 -15.96 15.26
N ARG A 3 -13.68 -16.54 14.88
CA ARG A 3 -12.36 -15.94 15.13
C ARG A 3 -12.28 -14.65 14.32
N LEU A 4 -11.77 -13.58 14.92
CA LEU A 4 -11.36 -12.40 14.19
C LEU A 4 -10.16 -12.80 13.32
N GLU A 5 -10.37 -12.88 12.01
CA GLU A 5 -9.28 -12.99 11.03
C GLU A 5 -8.87 -11.57 10.66
N ILE A 6 -7.65 -11.20 11.06
CA ILE A 6 -7.01 -10.00 10.55
C ILE A 6 -6.62 -10.33 9.11
N VAL A 7 -7.24 -9.63 8.15
CA VAL A 7 -6.97 -9.81 6.72
C VAL A 7 -6.33 -8.53 6.18
N SER A 8 -5.09 -8.65 5.70
CA SER A 8 -4.30 -7.55 5.14
C SER A 8 -4.68 -7.27 3.68
N MET A 9 -5.98 -7.10 3.40
CA MET A 9 -6.47 -6.93 2.03
C MET A 9 -6.20 -5.51 1.52
N ILE A 10 -5.52 -5.40 0.37
CA ILE A 10 -5.31 -4.15 -0.35
C ILE A 10 -6.02 -4.19 -1.70
N LYS A 11 -6.49 -3.04 -2.18
CA LYS A 11 -7.17 -2.94 -3.48
C LYS A 11 -6.20 -2.46 -4.55
N VAL A 12 -5.79 -3.37 -5.44
CA VAL A 12 -4.85 -3.12 -6.53
C VAL A 12 -5.59 -3.28 -7.85
N ASN A 13 -5.53 -2.27 -8.73
CA ASN A 13 -6.18 -2.30 -10.04
C ASN A 13 -7.67 -2.73 -10.01
N GLY A 14 -8.39 -2.34 -8.96
CA GLY A 14 -9.80 -2.67 -8.77
C GLY A 14 -10.10 -4.04 -8.13
N LYS A 15 -9.08 -4.87 -7.93
CA LYS A 15 -9.20 -6.20 -7.30
C LYS A 15 -8.70 -6.16 -5.85
N TRP A 16 -9.31 -6.98 -5.00
CA TRP A 16 -8.85 -7.18 -3.63
C TRP A 16 -7.79 -8.27 -3.62
N GLU A 17 -6.61 -7.95 -3.13
CA GLU A 17 -5.47 -8.84 -3.03
C GLU A 17 -4.99 -8.91 -1.58
N ASN A 18 -4.54 -10.08 -1.15
CA ASN A 18 -4.00 -10.28 0.20
C ASN A 18 -2.53 -9.86 0.23
N GLN A 19 -2.20 -8.80 0.95
CA GLN A 19 -0.84 -8.28 1.06
C GLN A 19 0.16 -9.34 1.54
N ASP A 20 -0.26 -10.24 2.44
CA ASP A 20 0.61 -11.26 3.02
C ASP A 20 0.98 -12.37 2.01
N GLU A 21 0.24 -12.46 0.90
CA GLU A 21 0.48 -13.40 -0.21
C GLU A 21 1.23 -12.75 -1.37
N MET A 22 1.34 -11.42 -1.37
CA MET A 22 2.03 -10.66 -2.42
C MET A 22 3.54 -10.61 -2.19
N ASN A 23 4.29 -10.34 -3.25
CA ASN A 23 5.72 -10.08 -3.12
C ASN A 23 5.95 -8.82 -2.24
N PRO A 24 6.75 -8.90 -1.16
CA PRO A 24 7.05 -7.74 -0.31
C PRO A 24 7.59 -6.52 -1.07
N GLU A 25 8.40 -6.72 -2.11
CA GLU A 25 8.94 -5.62 -2.93
C GLU A 25 7.84 -4.92 -3.74
N GLU A 26 6.88 -5.69 -4.24
CA GLU A 26 5.73 -5.14 -4.97
C GLU A 26 4.82 -4.34 -4.05
N VAL A 27 4.55 -4.87 -2.85
CA VAL A 27 3.79 -4.17 -1.81
C VAL A 27 4.49 -2.86 -1.42
N ALA A 28 5.80 -2.90 -1.18
CA ALA A 28 6.58 -1.71 -0.83
C ALA A 28 6.47 -0.63 -1.92
N LYS A 29 6.56 -1.02 -3.19
CA LYS A 29 6.41 -0.11 -4.33
C LYS A 29 4.99 0.49 -4.41
N ILE A 30 3.95 -0.31 -4.24
CA ILE A 30 2.56 0.17 -4.23
C ILE A 30 2.36 1.23 -3.14
N ILE A 31 2.87 0.94 -1.93
CA ILE A 31 2.81 1.86 -0.79
C ILE A 31 3.56 3.16 -1.13
N GLU A 32 4.78 3.04 -1.66
CA GLU A 32 5.60 4.19 -2.02
C GLU A 32 4.92 5.10 -3.06
N ASP A 33 4.43 4.52 -4.16
CA ASP A 33 3.74 5.24 -5.22
C ASP A 33 2.49 5.94 -4.68
N LYS A 34 1.75 5.29 -3.78
CA LYS A 34 0.56 5.87 -3.18
C LYS A 34 0.87 7.03 -2.25
N PHE A 35 1.93 6.92 -1.44
CA PHE A 35 2.39 8.02 -0.60
C PHE A 35 2.85 9.20 -1.45
N ASP A 36 3.64 8.97 -2.50
CA ASP A 36 4.10 10.02 -3.40
C ASP A 36 2.94 10.75 -4.08
N GLN A 37 1.97 10.00 -4.61
CA GLN A 37 0.78 10.58 -5.22
C GLN A 37 -0.01 11.44 -4.23
N THR A 38 -0.19 10.94 -3.01
CA THR A 38 -0.95 11.63 -1.96
C THR A 38 -0.23 12.90 -1.51
N MET A 39 1.08 12.84 -1.28
CA MET A 39 1.88 14.01 -0.91
C MET A 39 1.83 15.10 -1.98
N LYS A 40 2.00 14.72 -3.27
CA LYS A 40 1.85 15.67 -4.38
C LYS A 40 0.47 16.31 -4.43
N THR A 41 -0.58 15.54 -4.20
CA THR A 41 -1.98 16.04 -4.17
C THR A 41 -2.20 17.04 -3.05
N LEU A 42 -1.54 16.84 -1.91
CA LEU A 42 -1.59 17.73 -0.75
C LEU A 42 -0.58 18.88 -0.80
N HIS A 43 0.12 19.07 -1.93
CA HIS A 43 1.20 20.05 -2.09
C HIS A 43 2.35 19.90 -1.09
N PHE A 44 2.57 18.68 -0.59
CA PHE A 44 3.75 18.34 0.19
C PHE A 44 4.88 17.84 -0.71
N GLU A 45 6.11 18.28 -0.41
CA GLU A 45 7.31 17.77 -1.05
C GLU A 45 7.88 16.60 -0.25
N ARG A 46 8.00 15.43 -0.88
CA ARG A 46 8.71 14.30 -0.26
C ARG A 46 10.22 14.51 -0.41
N LYS A 47 10.90 14.69 0.71
CA LYS A 47 12.36 14.62 0.76
C LYS A 47 12.79 13.16 0.67
N LYS A 48 13.39 12.75 -0.47
CA LYS A 48 14.04 11.44 -0.56
C LYS A 48 15.31 11.47 0.30
N ILE A 49 15.39 10.56 1.26
CA ILE A 49 16.61 10.31 2.02
C ILE A 49 17.36 9.25 1.21
N ALA A 50 18.54 9.62 0.70
CA ALA A 50 19.42 8.76 -0.08
C ALA A 50 20.17 7.77 0.82
#